data_AF-A0A4V0WUU9-F1
#
_entry.id   AF-A0A4V0WUU9-F1
#
_cell.length_a   1.000
_cell.length_b   1.000
_cell.length_c   1.000
_cell.angle_alpha   90.00
_cell.angle_beta   90.00
_cell.angle_gamma   90.00
#
_symmetry.space_group_name_H-M   'P 1'
#
loop_
_entity.id
_entity.type
_entity.pdbx_description
1 polymer ?
#
loop_
_entity_poly.entity_id
_entity_poly.type
_entity_poly.pdbx_seq_one_letter_code
_entity_poly.pdbx_strand_id
1 'polypeptide(L)'
;MPIRPVADIAYKTGDKLGEYEAQCCKLDLYLPRGGKNLATLAWFHGGALKAGAKDGAETPKIACALARDGIAVASVNYRLSPKATYRAAGRGKLSVLSSQTQFVWPLCTER
;
A
#
# COMPACT_ATOMS: atom_id res chain seq x y z
N MET A 1 0.56 16.03 17.79
CA MET A 1 -0.23 14.85 18.20
C MET A 1 0.08 13.67 17.27
N PRO A 2 0.06 12.41 17.74
CA PRO A 2 0.37 11.24 16.91
C PRO A 2 -0.78 10.94 15.93
N ILE A 3 -0.45 10.69 14.66
CA ILE A 3 -1.37 10.09 13.68
C ILE A 3 -1.41 8.60 13.96
N ARG A 4 -2.61 8.04 14.19
CA ARG A 4 -2.82 6.60 14.33
C ARG A 4 -3.44 6.09 13.02
N PRO A 5 -2.88 5.07 12.38
CA PRO A 5 -3.47 4.52 11.17
C PRO A 5 -4.75 3.75 11.47
N VAL A 6 -5.66 3.72 10.51
CA VAL A 6 -6.70 2.68 10.44
C VAL A 6 -6.04 1.47 9.79
N ALA A 7 -5.78 0.44 10.58
CA ALA A 7 -4.94 -0.67 10.18
C ALA A 7 -5.72 -1.84 9.56
N ASP A 8 -5.00 -2.66 8.79
CA ASP A 8 -5.43 -3.96 8.27
C ASP A 8 -6.73 -3.94 7.45
N ILE A 9 -6.93 -2.87 6.68
CA ILE A 9 -8.06 -2.72 5.77
C ILE A 9 -7.84 -3.65 4.57
N ALA A 10 -8.73 -4.62 4.37
CA ALA A 10 -8.71 -5.48 3.21
C ALA A 10 -9.12 -4.70 1.95
N TYR A 11 -8.31 -4.75 0.89
CA TYR A 11 -8.62 -4.10 -0.39
C TYR A 11 -9.03 -5.08 -1.50
N LYS A 12 -8.98 -6.39 -1.22
CA LYS A 12 -9.47 -7.45 -2.10
C LYS A 12 -10.46 -8.31 -1.33
N THR A 13 -11.65 -8.52 -1.91
CA THR A 13 -12.76 -9.28 -1.31
C THR A 13 -13.35 -10.25 -2.35
N GLY A 14 -14.08 -11.27 -1.89
CA GLY A 14 -14.83 -12.20 -2.74
C GLY A 14 -14.68 -13.67 -2.35
N ASP A 15 -15.61 -14.50 -2.83
CA ASP A 15 -15.78 -15.91 -2.42
C ASP A 15 -14.61 -16.83 -2.82
N LYS A 16 -13.74 -16.37 -3.73
CA LYS A 16 -12.57 -17.12 -4.23
C LYS A 16 -11.24 -16.54 -3.74
N LEU A 17 -11.23 -15.78 -2.65
CA LEU A 17 -10.02 -15.20 -2.09
C LEU A 17 -9.16 -16.29 -1.42
N GLY A 18 -7.97 -16.56 -1.97
CA GLY A 18 -7.03 -17.50 -1.35
C GLY A 18 -6.45 -16.95 -0.05
N GLU A 19 -6.08 -17.83 0.88
CA GLU A 19 -5.52 -17.46 2.19
C GLU A 19 -4.32 -16.50 2.09
N TYR A 20 -3.41 -16.76 1.15
CA TYR A 20 -2.25 -15.90 0.93
C TYR A 20 -2.64 -14.49 0.46
N GLU A 21 -3.70 -14.39 -0.34
CA GLU A 21 -4.22 -13.10 -0.77
C GLU A 21 -4.93 -12.38 0.37
N ALA A 22 -5.67 -13.09 1.22
CA ALA A 22 -6.29 -12.52 2.41
C ALA A 22 -5.25 -11.96 3.42
N GLN A 23 -4.07 -12.59 3.50
CA GLN A 23 -2.97 -12.10 4.32
C GLN A 23 -2.27 -10.88 3.72
N CYS A 24 -1.96 -10.91 2.43
CA CYS A 24 -1.18 -9.85 1.77
C CYS A 24 -2.03 -8.66 1.29
N CYS A 25 -3.30 -8.85 0.93
CA CYS A 25 -4.13 -7.79 0.35
C CYS A 25 -4.75 -6.88 1.41
N LYS A 26 -3.88 -6.31 2.25
CA LYS A 26 -4.23 -5.38 3.34
C LYS A 26 -3.45 -4.07 3.21
N LEU A 27 -4.05 -3.00 3.70
CA LEU A 27 -3.40 -1.69 3.79
C LEU A 27 -3.67 -1.01 5.14
N ASP A 28 -2.79 -0.08 5.48
CA ASP A 28 -2.98 0.84 6.61
C ASP A 28 -3.20 2.26 6.08
N LEU A 29 -4.24 2.93 6.58
CA LEU A 29 -4.61 4.26 6.14
C LEU A 29 -4.24 5.32 7.20
N TYR A 30 -3.33 6.21 6.82
CA TYR A 30 -2.92 7.36 7.61
C TYR A 30 -3.68 8.58 7.13
N LEU A 31 -4.56 9.13 7.96
CA LEU A 31 -5.42 10.24 7.60
C LEU A 31 -4.96 11.56 8.25
N PRO A 32 -4.92 12.68 7.51
CA PRO A 32 -4.77 14.00 8.09
C PRO A 32 -5.98 14.37 8.95
N ARG A 33 -5.81 15.34 9.85
CA ARG A 33 -6.93 15.82 10.69
C ARG A 33 -7.84 16.74 9.89
N GLY A 34 -9.07 16.27 9.68
CA GLY A 34 -10.11 17.07 9.03
C GLY A 34 -9.88 17.24 7.54
N GLY A 35 -10.96 17.31 6.80
CA GLY A 35 -10.93 17.46 5.35
C GLY A 35 -11.93 16.55 4.64
N LYS A 36 -12.41 17.02 3.50
CA LYS A 36 -13.06 16.24 2.45
C LYS A 36 -12.19 16.41 1.21
N ASN A 37 -12.16 15.43 0.30
CA ASN A 37 -11.33 15.46 -0.91
C ASN A 37 -9.82 15.61 -0.63
N LEU A 38 -9.28 14.68 0.13
CA LEU A 38 -7.86 14.66 0.48
C LEU A 38 -7.03 14.11 -0.68
N ALA A 39 -5.92 14.78 -0.99
CA ALA A 39 -4.88 14.18 -1.82
C ALA A 39 -4.38 12.92 -1.12
N THR A 40 -4.43 11.77 -1.80
CA THR A 40 -4.06 10.48 -1.21
C THR A 40 -2.92 9.84 -1.95
N LEU A 41 -1.86 9.47 -1.25
CA LEU A 41 -0.73 8.73 -1.76
C LEU A 41 -0.88 7.23 -1.47
N ALA A 42 -0.83 6.39 -2.51
CA ALA A 42 -0.62 4.95 -2.36
C ALA A 42 0.88 4.66 -2.21
N TRP A 43 1.29 4.18 -1.05
CA TRP A 43 2.68 3.86 -0.70
C TRP A 43 2.93 2.36 -0.74
N PHE A 44 3.86 1.94 -1.61
CA PHE A 44 4.32 0.55 -1.70
C PHE A 44 5.71 0.46 -1.08
N HIS A 45 5.91 -0.43 -0.11
CA HIS A 45 7.21 -0.58 0.55
C HIS A 45 8.29 -1.16 -0.40
N GLY A 46 9.56 -0.94 -0.04
CA GLY A 46 10.74 -1.50 -0.71
C GLY A 46 10.87 -3.02 -0.59
N GLY A 47 12.01 -3.57 -1.03
CA GLY A 47 12.31 -5.00 -0.88
C GLY A 47 12.21 -5.83 -2.17
N ALA A 48 12.25 -5.18 -3.33
CA ALA A 48 12.37 -5.82 -4.66
C ALA A 48 11.32 -6.92 -4.93
N LEU A 49 10.09 -6.73 -4.44
CA LEU A 49 8.99 -7.69 -4.49
C LEU A 49 9.25 -9.02 -3.76
N LYS A 50 10.31 -9.11 -2.96
CA LYS A 50 10.72 -10.34 -2.24
C LYS A 50 10.58 -10.23 -0.74
N ALA A 51 10.56 -9.00 -0.20
CA ALA A 51 10.52 -8.73 1.22
C ALA A 51 9.85 -7.39 1.53
N GLY A 52 9.64 -7.14 2.81
CA GLY A 52 9.05 -5.91 3.34
C GLY A 52 7.59 -6.08 3.73
N ALA A 53 7.07 -5.04 4.39
CA ALA A 53 5.69 -4.95 4.84
C ALA A 53 5.25 -3.48 4.97
N LYS A 54 3.94 -3.25 4.98
CA LYS A 54 3.27 -1.94 5.11
C LYS A 54 3.64 -1.20 6.40
N ASP A 55 4.07 -1.91 7.44
CA ASP A 55 4.44 -1.41 8.75
C ASP A 55 5.96 -1.45 9.01
N GLY A 56 6.77 -1.71 7.98
CA GLY A 56 8.22 -1.69 8.09
C GLY A 56 8.73 -0.35 8.64
N ALA A 57 9.83 -0.35 9.41
CA ALA A 57 10.26 0.74 10.29
C ALA A 57 10.23 2.17 9.73
N GLU A 58 10.48 2.35 8.42
CA GLU A 58 10.47 3.67 7.77
C GLU A 58 9.07 4.11 7.31
N THR A 59 8.20 3.16 6.98
CA THR A 59 6.89 3.47 6.40
C THR A 59 5.99 4.28 7.34
N PRO A 60 5.82 3.91 8.64
CA PRO A 60 5.03 4.72 9.58
C PRO A 60 5.56 6.14 9.75
N LYS A 61 6.89 6.33 9.70
CA LYS A 61 7.51 7.66 9.85
C LYS A 61 7.15 8.55 8.68
N ILE A 62 7.32 8.05 7.45
CA ILE A 62 7.01 8.76 6.21
C ILE A 62 5.51 9.04 6.12
N ALA A 63 4.67 8.02 6.35
CA ALA A 63 3.22 8.17 6.28
C ALA A 63 2.69 9.17 7.32
N CYS A 64 3.23 9.17 8.54
CA CYS A 64 2.87 10.14 9.56
C CYS A 64 3.34 11.56 9.25
N ALA A 65 4.49 11.74 8.59
CA ALA A 65 4.94 13.06 8.16
C ALA A 65 3.99 13.63 7.08
N LEU A 66 3.72 12.87 6.02
CA LEU A 66 2.82 13.27 4.95
C LEU A 66 1.38 13.52 5.44
N ALA A 67 0.87 12.69 6.34
CA ALA A 67 -0.45 12.89 6.96
C ALA A 67 -0.51 14.14 7.85
N ARG A 68 0.60 14.57 8.44
CA ARG A 68 0.63 15.87 9.16
C ARG A 68 0.59 17.05 8.18
N ASP A 69 1.11 16.87 6.99
CA ASP A 69 1.15 17.88 5.92
C ASP A 69 -0.11 17.89 5.04
N GLY A 70 -1.16 17.13 5.43
CA GLY A 70 -2.46 17.15 4.76
C GLY A 70 -2.64 16.08 3.67
N ILE A 71 -1.69 15.16 3.49
CA ILE A 71 -1.76 14.09 2.49
C ILE A 71 -2.16 12.78 3.17
N ALA A 72 -3.29 12.20 2.76
CA ALA A 72 -3.65 10.85 3.20
C ALA A 72 -2.67 9.83 2.61
N VAL A 73 -2.27 8.83 3.38
CA VAL A 73 -1.34 7.79 2.90
C VAL A 73 -1.94 6.41 3.12
N ALA A 74 -2.10 5.65 2.05
CA ALA A 74 -2.42 4.23 2.09
C ALA A 74 -1.12 3.42 1.97
N SER A 75 -0.64 2.84 3.06
CA SER A 75 0.50 1.93 3.05
C SER A 75 0.05 0.51 2.75
N VAL A 76 0.53 -0.08 1.65
CA VAL A 76 -0.06 -1.29 1.06
C VAL A 76 0.88 -2.48 1.21
N ASN A 77 0.38 -3.58 1.79
CA ASN A 77 1.00 -4.89 1.63
C ASN A 77 0.66 -5.44 0.25
N TYR A 78 1.58 -6.21 -0.32
CA TYR A 78 1.37 -6.87 -1.60
C TYR A 78 1.99 -8.27 -1.59
N ARG A 79 1.59 -9.09 -2.56
CA ARG A 79 2.09 -10.46 -2.67
C ARG A 79 3.57 -10.43 -3.10
N LEU A 80 4.37 -11.27 -2.46
CA LEU A 80 5.81 -11.35 -2.66
C LEU A 80 6.18 -12.55 -3.56
N SER A 81 7.23 -12.38 -4.34
CA SER A 81 7.89 -13.43 -5.10
C SER A 81 8.61 -14.41 -4.17
N PRO A 82 8.62 -15.73 -4.46
CA PRO A 82 8.06 -16.39 -5.65
C PRO A 82 6.59 -16.80 -5.52
N LYS A 83 5.95 -16.62 -4.35
CA LYS A 83 4.56 -17.03 -4.11
C LYS A 83 3.56 -16.34 -5.04
N ALA A 84 3.86 -15.10 -5.45
CA ALA A 84 3.28 -14.48 -6.63
C ALA A 84 4.31 -14.36 -7.75
N THR A 85 3.94 -14.81 -8.94
CA THR A 85 4.74 -14.65 -10.15
C THR A 85 4.32 -13.39 -10.89
N TYR A 86 5.30 -12.56 -11.25
CA TYR A 86 5.09 -11.48 -12.19
C TYR A 86 4.95 -12.08 -13.59
N ARG A 87 3.83 -11.84 -14.27
CA ARG A 87 3.67 -12.14 -15.69
C ARG A 87 4.18 -10.93 -16.49
N ALA A 88 5.47 -10.93 -16.79
CA ALA A 88 5.97 -10.16 -17.93
C ALA A 88 5.37 -10.78 -19.19
N ALA A 89 4.73 -10.00 -20.05
CA ALA A 89 4.35 -10.49 -21.37
C ALA A 89 5.63 -10.93 -22.12
N GLY A 90 5.70 -12.21 -22.52
CA GLY A 90 6.77 -12.73 -23.36
C GLY A 90 7.94 -13.40 -22.61
N ARG A 91 8.29 -14.60 -23.07
CA ARG A 91 9.39 -15.45 -22.60
C ARG A 91 10.71 -14.68 -22.39
N GLY A 92 11.20 -14.66 -21.15
CA GLY A 92 12.55 -14.16 -20.85
C GLY A 92 12.77 -13.99 -19.35
N LYS A 93 13.74 -14.71 -18.79
CA LYS A 93 14.19 -14.54 -17.41
C LYS A 93 14.72 -13.11 -17.20
N LEU A 94 14.28 -12.51 -16.10
CA LEU A 94 14.92 -11.44 -15.33
C LEU A 94 14.94 -10.02 -15.93
N SER A 95 14.12 -9.14 -15.35
CA SER A 95 14.52 -7.77 -14.99
C SER A 95 13.56 -7.24 -13.93
N VAL A 96 14.08 -7.10 -12.70
CA VAL A 96 13.41 -6.41 -11.59
C VAL A 96 13.32 -4.93 -11.97
N LEU A 97 12.14 -4.50 -12.42
CA LEU A 97 11.81 -3.08 -12.45
C LEU A 97 11.04 -2.78 -11.17
N SER A 98 11.77 -2.26 -10.17
CA SER A 98 11.26 -1.69 -8.93
C SER A 98 10.57 -0.35 -9.17
N SER A 99 9.65 -0.27 -10.12
CA SER A 99 8.78 0.90 -10.26
C SER A 99 7.67 0.76 -9.22
N GLN A 100 7.96 1.19 -7.99
CA GLN A 100 6.92 1.56 -7.05
C GLN A 100 6.22 2.78 -7.64
N THR A 101 5.22 2.55 -8.49
CA THR A 101 4.43 3.67 -8.98
C THR A 101 3.55 4.14 -7.83
N GLN A 102 4.04 5.20 -7.18
CA GLN A 102 3.31 5.98 -6.20
C GLN A 102 2.23 6.74 -6.96
N PHE A 103 0.98 6.33 -6.77
CA PHE A 103 -0.15 7.02 -7.38
C PHE A 103 -0.78 7.94 -6.35
N VAL A 104 -1.01 9.20 -6.75
CA VAL A 104 -1.85 10.12 -6.00
C VAL A 104 -3.29 9.96 -6.51
N TRP A 105 -4.17 9.43 -5.68
CA TRP A 105 -5.60 9.26 -5.98
C TRP A 105 -6.42 10.28 -5.15
N PRO A 106 -7.49 10.87 -5.69
CA PRO A 106 -8.42 11.62 -4.87
C PRO A 106 -9.28 10.67 -4.03
N LEU A 107 -9.15 10.66 -2.69
CA LEU A 107 -10.17 10.03 -1.86
C LEU A 107 -11.41 10.93 -1.84
N CYS A 108 -12.40 10.58 -2.66
CA CYS A 108 -13.76 11.08 -2.51
C CYS A 108 -14.41 10.28 -1.37
N THR A 109 -14.29 10.76 -0.13
CA THR A 109 -15.08 10.22 0.98
C THR A 109 -16.43 10.95 0.96
N GLU A 110 -17.42 10.37 0.28
CA GLU A 110 -18.82 10.69 0.58
C GLU A 110 -19.13 10.12 1.96
N ARG A 111 -19.56 11.01 2.86
CA ARG A 111 -20.17 10.68 4.15
C ARG A 111 -21.66 10.79 3.98
#